data_AF-A0ABD1TNZ7-F1
#
_entry.id   AF-A0ABD1TNZ7-F1
#
_cell.length_a   1.000
_cell.length_b   1.000
_cell.length_c   1.000
_cell.angle_alpha   90.00
_cell.angle_beta   90.00
_cell.angle_gamma   90.00
#
_symmetry.space_group_name_H-M   'P 1'
#
loop_
_entity.id
_entity.type
_entity.pdbx_description
1 polymer ?
#
loop_
_entity_poly.entity_id
_entity_poly.type
_entity_poly.pdbx_seq_one_letter_code
_entity_poly.pdbx_strand_id
1 'polypeptide(L)'
;MLKIDAATLRLSLSYTICAFISIFTIVKPEVGYHQHSCDPATSAVIAIALDRLGLVGELKFTTLVLLMYLQNLTLSGNSLTGRLVPAVGLITSLLVIDLSGNQFYGPIPAQLNNLWALHYLNLSNNNFSGWFPPGIRNLQQLKALDLHSNQLQGDLQEFISELRNVEHLDLSGNTFYGSMEMSPENVSSLANTVQYVNLSGNGLGAGFGVVMQ
;
A
#
# COMPACT_ATOMS: atom_id res chain seq x y z
N MET A 1 -22.60 11.97 -8.24
CA MET A 1 -21.32 11.93 -8.97
C MET A 1 -20.43 13.01 -8.39
N LEU A 2 -19.65 12.69 -7.35
CA LEU A 2 -18.78 13.66 -6.67
C LEU A 2 -17.55 13.90 -7.54
N LYS A 3 -17.43 15.11 -8.13
CA LYS A 3 -16.22 15.54 -8.83
C LYS A 3 -15.31 16.26 -7.84
N ILE A 4 -14.03 15.91 -7.86
CA ILE A 4 -12.99 16.63 -7.13
C ILE A 4 -12.75 17.96 -7.85
N ASP A 5 -13.27 19.05 -7.28
CA ASP A 5 -12.92 20.43 -7.66
C ASP A 5 -12.49 21.22 -6.42
N ALA A 6 -11.35 21.90 -6.51
CA ALA A 6 -10.68 22.61 -5.42
C ALA A 6 -11.46 23.83 -4.89
N ALA A 7 -12.51 24.27 -5.60
CA ALA A 7 -13.29 25.45 -5.23
C ALA A 7 -14.46 25.20 -4.25
N THR A 8 -14.96 23.96 -4.14
CA THR A 8 -16.28 23.70 -3.53
C THR A 8 -16.27 23.43 -2.02
N LEU A 9 -15.11 23.44 -1.35
CA LEU A 9 -15.02 23.19 0.10
C LEU A 9 -15.12 24.43 1.01
N ARG A 10 -15.35 25.62 0.45
CA ARG A 10 -15.43 26.85 1.26
C ARG A 10 -16.69 27.00 2.10
N LEU A 11 -17.71 26.14 1.95
CA LEU A 11 -19.07 26.44 2.46
C LEU A 11 -19.71 25.41 3.40
N SER A 12 -19.05 24.34 3.82
CA SER A 12 -19.60 23.48 4.88
C SER A 12 -18.53 22.99 5.85
N LEU A 13 -18.22 23.81 6.86
CA LEU A 13 -18.31 23.47 8.28
C LEU A 13 -17.54 24.51 9.08
N SER A 14 -18.34 25.33 9.77
CA SER A 14 -17.91 26.34 10.71
C SER A 14 -17.38 25.68 11.99
N TYR A 15 -16.16 26.07 12.38
CA TYR A 15 -15.55 26.00 13.72
C TYR A 15 -15.07 24.63 14.27
N THR A 16 -13.73 24.55 14.40
CA THR A 16 -12.96 23.84 15.45
C THR A 16 -12.64 22.35 15.29
N ILE A 17 -11.91 21.93 14.26
CA ILE A 17 -11.14 20.66 14.29
C ILE A 17 -9.84 20.83 13.49
N CYS A 18 -8.69 20.78 14.18
CA CYS A 18 -7.31 20.73 13.71
C CYS A 18 -6.99 21.31 12.30
N ALA A 19 -6.40 22.52 12.30
CA ALA A 19 -5.76 23.24 11.18
C ALA A 19 -5.92 22.66 9.76
N PHE A 20 -6.67 23.41 8.95
CA PHE A 20 -6.85 23.30 7.50
C PHE A 20 -5.56 22.95 6.74
N ILE A 21 -5.56 21.80 6.06
CA ILE A 21 -4.81 21.62 4.81
C ILE A 21 -5.78 21.04 3.77
N SER A 22 -5.89 21.75 2.64
CA SER A 22 -6.68 21.37 1.45
C SER A 22 -6.12 20.10 0.80
N ILE A 23 -6.36 18.93 1.39
CA ILE A 23 -5.86 17.66 0.84
C ILE A 23 -6.97 16.85 0.15
N PHE A 24 -8.27 17.04 0.46
CA PHE A 24 -9.34 16.30 -0.21
C PHE A 24 -10.64 17.06 -0.40
N THR A 25 -11.21 16.96 -1.61
CA THR A 25 -12.55 17.44 -1.93
C THR A 25 -13.59 16.36 -1.64
N ILE A 26 -14.09 16.25 -0.41
CA ILE A 26 -15.10 15.23 -0.03
C ILE A 26 -16.28 15.91 0.68
N VAL A 27 -17.48 15.77 0.09
CA VAL A 27 -18.74 16.23 0.67
C VAL A 27 -19.43 15.03 1.34
N LYS A 28 -19.82 15.24 2.60
CA LYS A 28 -20.45 14.28 3.53
C LYS A 28 -21.88 13.91 3.11
N PRO A 29 -22.34 12.69 3.41
CA PRO A 29 -23.62 12.51 4.09
C PRO A 29 -23.40 11.84 5.46
N GLU A 30 -24.21 12.25 6.43
CA GLU A 30 -24.11 11.90 7.85
C GLU A 30 -24.26 10.39 8.11
N VAL A 31 -23.15 9.71 8.44
CA VAL A 31 -23.16 8.53 9.33
C VAL A 31 -21.82 8.49 10.07
N GLY A 32 -21.86 8.36 11.40
CA GLY A 32 -20.67 8.41 12.26
C GLY A 32 -19.82 7.15 12.20
N TYR A 33 -18.51 7.33 11.98
CA TYR A 33 -17.36 6.67 12.60
C TYR A 33 -16.12 7.53 12.24
N HIS A 34 -15.11 7.61 13.11
CA HIS A 34 -14.01 8.59 13.05
C HIS A 34 -13.15 8.47 11.76
N GLN A 35 -13.39 9.35 10.77
CA GLN A 35 -12.73 9.38 9.45
C GLN A 35 -11.33 10.03 9.45
N HIS A 36 -10.83 10.44 10.61
CA HIS A 36 -9.50 11.02 10.82
C HIS A 36 -9.15 10.90 12.30
N SER A 37 -7.87 10.60 12.60
CA SER A 37 -7.35 10.60 13.98
C SER A 37 -6.19 11.57 14.09
N CYS A 38 -6.18 12.36 15.17
CA CYS A 38 -5.11 13.28 15.51
C CYS A 38 -4.40 12.78 16.77
N ASP A 39 -3.08 13.00 16.85
CA ASP A 39 -2.33 12.78 18.08
C ASP A 39 -2.82 13.77 19.15
N PRO A 40 -3.25 13.28 20.34
CA PRO A 40 -3.87 14.13 21.36
C PRO A 40 -2.88 15.08 22.07
N ALA A 41 -1.58 14.85 21.96
CA ALA A 41 -0.55 15.69 22.56
C ALA A 41 -0.05 16.79 21.60
N THR A 42 0.01 16.49 20.31
CA THR A 42 0.62 17.36 19.29
C THR A 42 -0.38 17.96 18.31
N SER A 43 -1.64 17.50 18.31
CA SER A 43 -2.67 17.82 17.31
C SER A 43 -2.28 17.47 15.87
N ALA A 44 -1.23 16.67 15.67
CA ALA A 44 -0.79 16.22 14.36
C ALA A 44 -1.76 15.21 13.75
N VAL A 45 -2.00 15.28 12.45
CA VAL A 45 -2.79 14.27 11.73
C VAL A 45 -1.97 12.98 11.63
N ILE A 46 -2.45 11.91 12.25
CA ILE A 46 -1.77 10.60 12.29
C ILE A 46 -2.49 9.54 11.47
N ALA A 47 -3.78 9.73 11.17
CA ALA A 47 -4.54 8.78 10.34
C ALA A 47 -5.52 9.49 9.41
N ILE A 48 -5.56 9.03 8.16
CA ILE A 48 -6.59 9.34 7.16
C ILE A 48 -7.28 8.02 6.81
N ALA A 49 -8.60 7.95 7.03
CA ALA A 49 -9.41 6.77 6.74
C ALA A 49 -10.66 7.18 5.94
N LEU A 50 -10.63 6.92 4.63
CA LEU A 50 -11.63 7.35 3.65
C LEU A 50 -12.08 6.19 2.77
N ASP A 51 -12.23 5.02 3.38
CA ASP A 51 -12.60 3.78 2.70
C ASP A 51 -14.06 3.80 2.20
N ARG A 52 -14.29 3.24 1.00
CA ARG A 52 -15.62 3.00 0.42
C ARG A 52 -16.53 4.22 0.32
N LEU A 53 -15.95 5.40 0.05
CA LEU A 53 -16.70 6.66 -0.10
C LEU A 53 -17.04 6.99 -1.57
N GLY A 54 -16.63 6.16 -2.52
CA GLY A 54 -16.82 6.42 -3.95
C GLY A 54 -15.98 7.59 -4.45
N LEU A 55 -14.79 7.81 -3.87
CA LEU A 55 -13.87 8.85 -4.29
C LEU A 55 -13.36 8.58 -5.70
N VAL A 56 -13.24 9.61 -6.51
CA VAL A 56 -12.77 9.53 -7.91
C VAL A 56 -11.66 10.55 -8.14
N GLY A 57 -10.83 10.35 -9.16
CA GLY A 57 -9.77 11.31 -9.53
C GLY A 57 -8.39 10.90 -9.03
N GLU A 58 -7.40 11.78 -9.18
CA GLU A 58 -6.00 11.45 -8.91
C GLU A 58 -5.59 11.83 -7.48
N LEU A 59 -4.99 10.86 -6.76
CA LEU A 59 -4.40 11.10 -5.46
C LEU A 59 -3.04 11.81 -5.58
N LYS A 60 -2.94 13.02 -5.04
CA LYS A 60 -1.69 13.79 -5.04
C LYS A 60 -0.84 13.45 -3.81
N PHE A 61 0.04 12.45 -3.92
CA PHE A 61 0.99 12.13 -2.83
C PHE A 61 1.90 13.30 -2.44
N THR A 62 2.15 14.24 -3.36
CA THR A 62 2.93 15.46 -3.10
C THR A 62 2.29 16.38 -2.06
N THR A 63 0.98 16.30 -1.83
CA THR A 63 0.33 17.04 -0.72
C THR A 63 0.35 16.26 0.58
N LEU A 64 0.41 14.92 0.51
CA LEU A 64 0.48 14.06 1.70
C LEU A 64 1.83 14.15 2.42
N VAL A 65 2.92 14.51 1.73
CA VAL A 65 4.24 14.69 2.35
C VAL A 65 4.28 15.78 3.42
N LEU A 66 3.30 16.70 3.41
CA LEU A 66 3.16 17.73 4.44
C LEU A 66 2.68 17.14 5.78
N LEU A 67 2.08 15.95 5.75
CA LEU A 67 1.61 15.21 6.93
C LEU A 67 2.72 14.30 7.44
N MET A 68 3.82 14.90 7.92
CA MET A 68 5.03 14.18 8.34
C MET A 68 4.82 13.17 9.48
N TYR A 69 3.69 13.25 10.19
CA TYR A 69 3.30 12.34 11.28
C TYR A 69 2.24 11.32 10.87
N LEU A 70 1.86 11.26 9.58
CA LEU A 70 0.86 10.33 9.09
C LEU A 70 1.36 8.89 9.22
N GLN A 71 0.67 8.11 10.05
CA GLN A 71 0.96 6.70 10.31
C GLN A 71 0.05 5.79 9.51
N ASN A 72 -1.23 6.13 9.38
CA ASN A 72 -2.23 5.27 8.73
C ASN A 72 -2.89 6.00 7.56
N LEU A 73 -2.81 5.40 6.38
CA LEU A 73 -3.51 5.86 5.18
C LEU A 73 -4.36 4.73 4.61
N THR A 74 -5.69 4.82 4.79
CA THR A 74 -6.65 3.85 4.23
C THR A 74 -7.62 4.56 3.29
N LEU A 75 -7.57 4.17 2.02
CA LEU A 75 -8.38 4.73 0.92
C LEU A 75 -9.06 3.61 0.13
N SER A 76 -9.27 2.45 0.75
CA SER A 76 -9.71 1.22 0.10
C SER A 76 -11.11 1.31 -0.50
N GLY A 77 -11.37 0.56 -1.58
CA GLY A 77 -12.70 0.44 -2.17
C GLY A 77 -13.24 1.75 -2.76
N ASN A 78 -12.38 2.55 -3.40
CA ASN A 78 -12.75 3.78 -4.09
C ASN A 78 -12.52 3.63 -5.61
N SER A 79 -12.61 4.73 -6.34
CA SER A 79 -12.32 4.83 -7.78
C SER A 79 -11.19 5.84 -8.02
N LEU A 80 -10.22 5.88 -7.11
CA LEU A 80 -9.04 6.73 -7.23
C LEU A 80 -8.13 6.18 -8.34
N THR A 81 -7.54 7.09 -9.09
CA THR A 81 -6.65 6.82 -10.23
C THR A 81 -5.28 7.46 -9.97
N GLY A 82 -4.35 7.23 -10.88
CA GLY A 82 -3.03 7.87 -10.87
C GLY A 82 -1.91 6.90 -10.52
N ARG A 83 -0.70 7.45 -10.38
CA ARG A 83 0.51 6.68 -10.09
C ARG A 83 0.96 6.87 -8.65
N LEU A 84 1.52 5.81 -8.07
CA LEU A 84 2.30 5.95 -6.85
C LEU A 84 3.63 6.62 -7.23
N VAL A 85 3.91 7.79 -6.67
CA VAL A 85 5.11 8.59 -7.01
C VAL A 85 6.19 8.46 -5.93
N PRO A 86 7.48 8.70 -6.25
CA PRO A 86 8.59 8.62 -5.28
C PRO A 86 8.38 9.36 -3.95
N ALA A 87 7.56 10.41 -3.95
CA ALA A 87 7.22 11.19 -2.77
C ALA A 87 6.59 10.37 -1.63
N VAL A 88 5.99 9.20 -1.91
CA VAL A 88 5.47 8.30 -0.87
C VAL A 88 6.57 7.91 0.14
N GLY A 89 7.80 7.70 -0.34
CA GLY A 89 8.93 7.32 0.51
C GLY A 89 9.48 8.44 1.40
N LEU A 90 8.90 9.65 1.33
CA LEU A 90 9.24 10.75 2.24
C LEU A 90 8.41 10.71 3.53
N ILE A 91 7.30 9.96 3.55
CA ILE A 91 6.40 9.83 4.70
C ILE A 91 6.82 8.64 5.55
N THR A 92 8.04 8.69 6.08
CA THR A 92 8.68 7.56 6.78
C THR A 92 8.00 7.15 8.09
N SER A 93 7.04 7.93 8.55
CA SER A 93 6.17 7.64 9.70
C SER A 93 5.05 6.64 9.39
N LEU A 94 4.80 6.31 8.11
CA LEU A 94 3.74 5.37 7.73
C LEU A 94 3.98 3.97 8.29
N LEU A 95 2.96 3.47 8.98
CA LEU A 95 2.86 2.12 9.55
C LEU A 95 1.89 1.27 8.72
N VAL A 96 0.84 1.88 8.18
CA VAL A 96 -0.24 1.21 7.43
C VAL A 96 -0.55 1.97 6.16
N ILE A 97 -0.52 1.28 5.03
CA ILE A 97 -1.00 1.76 3.74
C ILE A 97 -2.00 0.75 3.20
N ASP A 98 -3.25 1.19 2.99
CA ASP A 98 -4.26 0.43 2.27
C ASP A 98 -4.84 1.28 1.13
N LEU A 99 -4.46 0.93 -0.10
CA LEU A 99 -4.95 1.53 -1.34
C LEU A 99 -5.79 0.53 -2.15
N SER A 100 -6.21 -0.57 -1.54
CA SER A 100 -6.84 -1.70 -2.23
C SER A 100 -8.15 -1.33 -2.91
N GLY A 101 -8.50 -2.01 -4.00
CA GLY A 101 -9.78 -1.80 -4.69
C GLY A 101 -9.91 -0.38 -5.23
N ASN A 102 -8.92 0.05 -6.02
CA ASN A 102 -8.89 1.33 -6.71
C ASN A 102 -8.45 1.14 -8.18
N GLN A 103 -8.07 2.22 -8.85
CA GLN A 103 -7.61 2.24 -10.25
C GLN A 103 -6.20 2.84 -10.35
N PHE A 104 -5.34 2.65 -9.33
CA PHE A 104 -3.94 3.05 -9.40
C PHE A 104 -3.19 2.23 -10.44
N TYR A 105 -2.24 2.84 -11.14
CA TYR A 105 -1.53 2.20 -12.25
C TYR A 105 -0.05 2.57 -12.34
N GLY A 106 0.68 1.85 -13.20
CA GLY A 106 2.10 2.05 -13.40
C GLY A 106 2.96 1.31 -12.37
N PRO A 107 4.28 1.56 -12.36
CA PRO A 107 5.22 0.88 -11.46
C PRO A 107 5.12 1.38 -10.02
N ILE A 108 5.43 0.49 -9.08
CA ILE A 108 5.64 0.83 -7.68
C ILE A 108 7.03 1.50 -7.55
N PRO A 109 7.15 2.72 -7.01
CA PRO A 109 8.42 3.43 -6.90
C PRO A 109 9.33 2.76 -5.85
N ALA A 110 10.63 2.68 -6.14
CA ALA A 110 11.62 2.09 -5.22
C ALA A 110 11.71 2.80 -3.86
N GLN A 111 11.30 4.07 -3.80
CA GLN A 111 11.24 4.85 -2.56
C GLN A 111 10.21 4.30 -1.57
N LEU A 112 9.29 3.42 -1.98
CA LEU A 112 8.45 2.69 -1.04
C LEU A 112 9.30 1.91 -0.01
N ASN A 113 10.48 1.44 -0.42
CA ASN A 113 11.41 0.72 0.44
C ASN A 113 12.08 1.61 1.52
N ASN A 114 11.82 2.92 1.53
CA ASN A 114 12.25 3.82 2.60
C ASN A 114 11.34 3.78 3.83
N LEU A 115 10.17 3.14 3.73
CA LEU A 115 9.17 3.07 4.80
C LEU A 115 9.52 1.96 5.80
N TRP A 116 10.67 2.07 6.45
CA TRP A 116 11.22 1.04 7.35
C TRP A 116 10.30 0.65 8.52
N ALA A 117 9.37 1.53 8.91
CA ALA A 117 8.39 1.32 9.96
C ALA A 117 7.06 0.70 9.47
N LEU A 118 6.93 0.41 8.16
CA LEU A 118 5.69 -0.10 7.58
C LEU A 118 5.42 -1.53 8.05
N HIS A 119 4.21 -1.77 8.57
CA HIS A 119 3.75 -3.07 9.05
C HIS A 119 2.77 -3.74 8.09
N TYR A 120 1.94 -2.94 7.41
CA TYR A 120 0.87 -3.41 6.55
C TYR A 120 0.90 -2.61 5.24
N LEU A 121 0.99 -3.34 4.13
CA LEU A 121 0.90 -2.80 2.78
C LEU A 121 -0.13 -3.59 1.98
N ASN A 122 -1.23 -2.94 1.61
CA ASN A 122 -2.21 -3.50 0.70
C ASN A 122 -2.38 -2.62 -0.54
N LEU A 123 -1.96 -3.16 -1.68
CA LEU A 123 -2.10 -2.55 -3.01
C LEU A 123 -2.99 -3.40 -3.93
N SER A 124 -3.69 -4.39 -3.37
CA SER A 124 -4.48 -5.35 -4.15
C SER A 124 -5.61 -4.71 -4.95
N ASN A 125 -6.09 -5.41 -5.96
CA ASN A 125 -7.22 -4.98 -6.79
C ASN A 125 -6.99 -3.57 -7.36
N ASN A 126 -5.86 -3.39 -8.03
CA ASN A 126 -5.48 -2.18 -8.74
C ASN A 126 -4.94 -2.57 -10.12
N ASN A 127 -4.35 -1.62 -10.82
CA ASN A 127 -3.76 -1.81 -12.14
C ASN A 127 -2.24 -1.51 -12.12
N PHE A 128 -1.57 -1.78 -10.99
CA PHE A 128 -0.11 -1.65 -10.87
C PHE A 128 0.59 -2.64 -11.80
N SER A 129 1.69 -2.21 -12.42
CA SER A 129 2.36 -2.95 -13.49
C SER A 129 3.87 -2.89 -13.36
N GLY A 130 4.59 -3.82 -13.99
CA GLY A 130 6.04 -3.85 -13.95
C GLY A 130 6.55 -4.56 -12.69
N TRP A 131 7.78 -4.26 -12.28
CA TRP A 131 8.47 -5.02 -11.24
C TRP A 131 8.16 -4.43 -9.86
N PHE A 132 8.04 -5.29 -8.84
CA PHE A 132 8.14 -4.79 -7.47
C PHE A 132 9.59 -4.31 -7.25
N PRO A 133 9.82 -3.11 -6.70
CA PRO A 133 11.16 -2.55 -6.63
C PRO A 133 12.08 -3.38 -5.70
N PRO A 134 13.33 -3.63 -6.08
CA PRO A 134 14.29 -4.33 -5.23
C PRO A 134 14.55 -3.55 -3.95
N GLY A 135 14.79 -4.26 -2.85
CA GLY A 135 15.02 -3.70 -1.53
C GLY A 135 13.84 -3.82 -0.57
N ILE A 136 12.87 -4.73 -0.81
CA ILE A 136 11.76 -4.96 0.13
C ILE A 136 12.27 -5.45 1.49
N ARG A 137 13.47 -6.03 1.53
CA ARG A 137 14.22 -6.37 2.75
C ARG A 137 14.40 -5.20 3.73
N ASN A 138 14.31 -3.95 3.25
CA ASN A 138 14.41 -2.75 4.09
C ASN A 138 13.15 -2.52 4.93
N LEU A 139 12.02 -3.11 4.54
CA LEU A 139 10.76 -3.04 5.27
C LEU A 139 10.76 -4.06 6.41
N GLN A 140 11.67 -3.87 7.37
CA GLN A 140 11.93 -4.85 8.43
C GLN A 140 10.74 -5.10 9.36
N GLN A 141 9.79 -4.17 9.44
CA GLN A 141 8.58 -4.32 10.26
C GLN A 141 7.39 -4.90 9.48
N LEU A 142 7.55 -5.17 8.18
CA LEU A 142 6.44 -5.59 7.33
C LEU A 142 5.98 -7.00 7.69
N LYS A 143 4.73 -7.10 8.13
CA LYS A 143 4.07 -8.35 8.50
C LYS A 143 3.06 -8.81 7.46
N ALA A 144 2.39 -7.88 6.79
CA ALA A 144 1.38 -8.20 5.80
C ALA A 144 1.65 -7.45 4.49
N LEU A 145 1.75 -8.24 3.42
CA LEU A 145 1.94 -7.76 2.06
C LEU A 145 0.88 -8.38 1.16
N ASP A 146 -0.04 -7.54 0.69
CA ASP A 146 -1.08 -7.94 -0.22
C ASP A 146 -0.99 -7.15 -1.53
N LEU A 147 -0.63 -7.85 -2.60
CA LEU A 147 -0.46 -7.32 -3.95
C LEU A 147 -1.41 -7.99 -4.95
N HIS A 148 -2.39 -8.77 -4.49
CA HIS A 148 -3.17 -9.62 -5.39
C HIS A 148 -3.98 -8.82 -6.42
N SER A 149 -4.29 -9.45 -7.55
CA SER A 149 -5.08 -8.85 -8.65
C SER A 149 -4.50 -7.52 -9.12
N ASN A 150 -3.28 -7.61 -9.66
CA ASN A 150 -2.55 -6.53 -10.34
C ASN A 150 -1.89 -7.07 -11.62
N GLN A 151 -1.00 -6.30 -12.24
CA GLN A 151 -0.21 -6.66 -13.43
C GLN A 151 1.30 -6.67 -13.09
N LEU A 152 1.65 -7.01 -11.85
CA LEU A 152 3.03 -7.05 -11.40
C LEU A 152 3.73 -8.29 -11.96
N GLN A 153 5.01 -8.14 -12.28
CA GLN A 153 5.87 -9.20 -12.82
C GLN A 153 7.19 -9.24 -12.05
N GLY A 154 7.93 -10.32 -12.24
CA GLY A 154 9.24 -10.51 -11.63
C GLY A 154 9.49 -11.99 -11.38
N ASP A 155 10.76 -12.32 -11.13
CA ASP A 155 11.12 -13.66 -10.68
C ASP A 155 10.67 -13.85 -9.23
N LEU A 156 9.89 -14.90 -8.98
CA LEU A 156 9.32 -15.19 -7.67
C LEU A 156 10.41 -15.49 -6.62
N GLN A 157 11.49 -16.17 -7.01
CA GLN A 157 12.57 -16.56 -6.10
C GLN A 157 13.37 -15.33 -5.68
N GLU A 158 13.71 -14.43 -6.61
CA GLU A 158 14.34 -13.16 -6.29
C GLU A 158 13.49 -12.36 -5.28
N PHE A 159 12.19 -12.26 -5.53
CA PHE A 159 11.28 -11.51 -4.66
C PHE A 159 11.17 -12.10 -3.25
N ILE A 160 10.94 -13.41 -3.14
CA ILE A 160 10.79 -14.10 -1.86
C ILE A 160 12.08 -14.03 -1.02
N SER A 161 13.25 -14.16 -1.65
CA SER A 161 14.54 -14.15 -0.97
C SER A 161 14.83 -12.84 -0.21
N GLU A 162 14.18 -11.74 -0.60
CA GLU A 162 14.31 -10.45 0.07
C GLU A 162 13.38 -10.30 1.28
N LEU A 163 12.32 -11.11 1.41
CA LEU A 163 11.40 -11.03 2.54
C LEU A 163 12.09 -11.50 3.83
N ARG A 164 11.75 -10.86 4.96
CA ARG A 164 12.39 -11.16 6.25
C ARG A 164 11.41 -11.51 7.37
N ASN A 165 10.29 -10.80 7.47
CA ASN A 165 9.38 -10.88 8.61
C ASN A 165 7.90 -10.95 8.19
N VAL A 166 7.62 -11.26 6.92
CA VAL A 166 6.24 -11.31 6.43
C VAL A 166 5.53 -12.53 7.02
N GLU A 167 4.34 -12.32 7.54
CA GLU A 167 3.44 -13.34 8.09
C GLU A 167 2.30 -13.66 7.11
N HIS A 168 1.84 -12.66 6.35
CA HIS A 168 0.78 -12.80 5.36
C HIS A 168 1.24 -12.28 4.01
N LEU A 169 1.30 -13.16 3.01
CA LEU A 169 1.72 -12.85 1.65
C LEU A 169 0.65 -13.27 0.64
N ASP A 170 0.08 -12.32 -0.09
CA ASP A 170 -0.77 -12.60 -1.24
C ASP A 170 -0.22 -11.90 -2.50
N LEU A 171 0.25 -12.71 -3.45
CA LEU A 171 0.73 -12.27 -4.77
C LEU A 171 -0.20 -12.75 -5.88
N SER A 172 -1.35 -13.32 -5.56
CA SER A 172 -2.19 -14.02 -6.54
C SER A 172 -2.76 -13.11 -7.62
N GLY A 173 -3.05 -13.65 -8.80
CA GLY A 173 -3.60 -12.87 -9.91
C GLY A 173 -2.64 -11.77 -10.38
N ASN A 174 -1.38 -12.12 -10.58
CA ASN A 174 -0.34 -11.26 -11.15
C ASN A 174 0.37 -12.01 -12.29
N THR A 175 1.51 -11.52 -12.72
CA THR A 175 2.34 -12.10 -13.79
C THR A 175 3.75 -12.49 -13.30
N PHE A 176 3.89 -12.81 -12.01
CA PHE A 176 5.14 -13.36 -11.47
C PHE A 176 5.46 -14.68 -12.19
N TYR A 177 6.74 -14.90 -12.46
CA TYR A 177 7.25 -16.08 -13.16
C TYR A 177 8.38 -16.74 -12.36
N GLY A 178 8.95 -17.79 -12.94
CA GLY A 178 10.01 -18.57 -12.30
C GLY A 178 9.45 -19.68 -11.42
N SER A 179 10.29 -20.21 -10.55
CA SER A 179 9.98 -21.32 -9.65
C SER A 179 10.49 -21.03 -8.25
N MET A 180 9.84 -21.61 -7.23
CA MET A 180 10.44 -21.65 -5.90
C MET A 180 11.38 -22.84 -5.80
N GLU A 181 12.68 -22.58 -5.86
CA GLU A 181 13.67 -23.56 -5.42
C GLU A 181 13.74 -23.59 -3.89
N MET A 182 13.89 -24.78 -3.32
CA MET A 182 14.11 -24.95 -1.88
C MET A 182 15.56 -24.63 -1.54
N SER A 183 15.91 -23.34 -1.48
CA SER A 183 17.19 -22.89 -0.93
C SER A 183 17.06 -22.64 0.58
N PRO A 184 18.13 -22.82 1.38
CA PRO A 184 18.12 -22.43 2.79
C PRO A 184 17.72 -20.97 2.99
N GLU A 185 18.03 -20.08 2.04
CA GLU A 185 17.65 -18.66 2.10
C GLU A 185 16.14 -18.43 1.93
N ASN A 186 15.50 -19.15 1.00
CA ASN A 186 14.05 -19.08 0.77
C ASN A 186 13.26 -19.69 1.93
N VAL A 187 13.76 -20.82 2.45
CA VAL A 187 13.19 -21.44 3.65
C VAL A 187 13.41 -20.52 4.85
N SER A 188 14.58 -19.90 5.02
CA SER A 188 14.81 -19.00 6.16
C SER A 188 13.97 -17.71 6.12
N SER A 189 13.72 -17.18 4.92
CA SER A 189 12.91 -15.96 4.71
C SER A 189 11.42 -16.19 4.95
N LEU A 190 10.89 -17.38 4.67
CA LEU A 190 9.47 -17.69 4.84
C LEU A 190 9.15 -18.57 6.06
N ALA A 191 10.00 -19.55 6.41
CA ALA A 191 9.60 -20.68 7.25
C ALA A 191 9.37 -20.36 8.73
N ASN A 192 9.80 -19.20 9.23
CA ASN A 192 9.67 -18.88 10.66
C ASN A 192 8.52 -17.93 11.00
N THR A 193 7.96 -17.19 10.04
CA THR A 193 6.95 -16.16 10.29
C THR A 193 5.68 -16.34 9.47
N VAL A 194 5.76 -17.00 8.32
CA VAL A 194 4.66 -17.03 7.35
C VAL A 194 3.54 -17.95 7.81
N GLN A 195 2.35 -17.37 7.93
CA GLN A 195 1.10 -18.03 8.30
C GLN A 195 0.18 -18.21 7.09
N TYR A 196 0.31 -17.35 6.07
CA TYR A 196 -0.49 -17.40 4.86
C TYR A 196 0.34 -17.05 3.64
N VAL A 197 0.23 -17.87 2.59
CA VAL A 197 0.81 -17.63 1.27
C VAL A 197 -0.19 -17.97 0.20
N ASN A 198 -0.42 -17.03 -0.71
CA ASN A 198 -1.18 -17.27 -1.93
C ASN A 198 -0.43 -16.73 -3.15
N LEU A 199 -0.10 -17.63 -4.07
CA LEU A 199 0.65 -17.35 -5.30
C LEU A 199 -0.14 -17.75 -6.55
N SER A 200 -1.41 -18.12 -6.38
CA SER A 200 -2.26 -18.64 -7.46
C SER A 200 -2.46 -17.61 -8.58
N GLY A 201 -2.75 -18.07 -9.80
CA GLY A 201 -2.99 -17.15 -10.93
C GLY A 201 -1.78 -16.31 -11.32
N ASN A 202 -0.57 -16.88 -11.21
CA ASN A 202 0.69 -16.33 -11.73
C ASN A 202 1.26 -17.24 -12.84
N GLY A 203 2.27 -16.76 -13.57
CA GLY A 203 2.97 -17.48 -14.63
C GLY A 203 4.09 -18.39 -14.13
N LEU A 204 3.88 -19.09 -13.01
CA LEU A 204 4.91 -19.91 -12.37
C LEU A 204 5.17 -21.20 -13.14
N GLY A 205 6.46 -21.54 -13.30
CA GLY A 205 6.90 -22.77 -13.94
C GLY A 205 6.57 -24.01 -13.10
N ALA A 206 6.39 -25.15 -13.77
CA ALA A 206 6.19 -26.43 -13.08
C ALA A 206 7.51 -26.90 -12.44
N GLY A 207 7.73 -26.58 -11.17
CA GLY A 207 8.88 -27.10 -10.44
C GLY A 207 9.00 -26.57 -9.02
N PHE A 208 8.64 -27.38 -8.03
CA PHE A 208 9.33 -27.36 -6.74
C PHE A 208 10.61 -28.19 -6.93
N GLY A 209 11.65 -27.59 -7.49
CA GLY A 209 12.94 -28.24 -7.68
C GLY A 209 13.69 -28.28 -6.35
N VAL A 210 13.84 -29.46 -5.76
CA VAL A 210 14.83 -29.67 -4.69
C VAL A 210 16.20 -29.70 -5.37
N VAL A 211 16.98 -28.62 -5.26
CA VAL A 211 18.40 -28.66 -5.58
C VAL A 211 19.09 -29.30 -4.38
N MET A 212 19.29 -30.62 -4.41
CA MET A 212 20.24 -31.25 -3.51
C MET A 212 21.65 -30.90 -4.00
N GLN A 213 22.35 -30.04 -3.25
CA GLN A 213 23.81 -29.96 -3.29
C GLN A 213 24.38 -30.68 -2.07
#